data_AF-A0A9Q3YMK6-F1
#
_entry.id   AF-A0A9Q3YMK6-F1
#
_cell.length_a   1.000
_cell.length_b   1.000
_cell.length_c   1.000
_cell.angle_alpha   90.00
_cell.angle_beta   90.00
_cell.angle_gamma   90.00
#
_symmetry.space_group_name_H-M   'P 1'
#
loop_
_entity.id
_entity.type
_entity.pdbx_description
1 polymer ?
#
loop_
_entity_poly.entity_id
_entity_poly.type
_entity_poly.pdbx_seq_one_letter_code
_entity_poly.pdbx_strand_id
1 'polypeptide(L)'
;MSGCASLMESGASLLGREPVPARVAGLPLGDLATLGIDDGVCAELAEARRQDRRVSGRWLREDALPACARRIEAAREARRYDQELDRLVERAWQAEQAAERERARQRAEQRRVREAMEAARRDAEARQEANRKEDNRSRLRERLADAHILSILENVPDQPLAFSLGQPSERTLKNFLACLEVGYPNQGYQVDRQGDDLTVTALQADMLRGDVDIRAHFVNVWDTWMLESLRVAEMTADTPRDRFMLAQNLMAGPCYGIDELLWRGNDDGDHRG
;
A
#
# COMPACT_ATOMS: atom_id res chain seq x y z
N MET A 1 -104.80 24.58 -7.33
CA MET A 1 -103.64 24.33 -6.46
C MET A 1 -103.29 22.86 -6.64
N SER A 2 -102.35 22.38 -7.48
CA SER A 2 -100.93 22.73 -7.68
C SER A 2 -100.21 22.96 -6.35
N GLY A 3 -99.22 22.18 -5.89
CA GLY A 3 -98.54 21.03 -6.48
C GLY A 3 -97.57 20.39 -5.47
N CYS A 4 -97.13 19.18 -5.83
CA CYS A 4 -95.88 18.50 -5.46
C CYS A 4 -95.52 18.35 -3.98
N ALA A 5 -95.97 17.24 -3.39
CA ALA A 5 -95.20 16.56 -2.35
C ALA A 5 -93.88 16.09 -2.97
N SER A 6 -92.76 16.56 -2.42
CA SER A 6 -91.42 16.10 -2.74
C SER A 6 -91.35 14.59 -2.50
N LEU A 7 -91.28 13.82 -3.59
CA LEU A 7 -90.84 12.44 -3.58
C LEU A 7 -89.46 12.40 -2.93
N MET A 8 -89.41 11.88 -1.71
CA MET A 8 -88.18 11.35 -1.14
C MET A 8 -87.60 10.35 -2.13
N GLU A 9 -86.44 10.70 -2.67
CA GLU A 9 -85.55 9.84 -3.44
C GLU A 9 -84.96 8.78 -2.49
N SER A 10 -85.80 7.85 -2.03
CA SER A 10 -85.47 6.87 -1.00
C SER A 10 -85.45 5.45 -1.58
N GLY A 11 -84.27 4.83 -1.56
CA GLY A 11 -84.12 3.36 -1.54
C GLY A 11 -83.12 2.77 -2.53
N ALA A 12 -83.19 3.15 -3.82
CA ALA A 12 -82.43 2.45 -4.87
C ALA A 12 -80.97 2.93 -5.02
N SER A 13 -80.66 4.21 -4.75
CA SER A 13 -79.32 4.79 -4.94
C SER A 13 -78.28 4.42 -3.86
N LEU A 14 -78.69 3.70 -2.81
CA LEU A 14 -77.80 3.22 -1.74
C LEU A 14 -77.38 1.76 -1.92
N LEU A 15 -78.11 0.98 -2.73
CA LEU A 15 -77.80 -0.40 -3.03
C LEU A 15 -76.61 -0.45 -3.99
N GLY A 16 -75.42 -0.70 -3.46
CA GLY A 16 -74.17 -0.76 -4.21
C GLY A 16 -73.22 0.41 -3.99
N ARG A 17 -73.48 1.30 -3.01
CA ARG A 17 -72.51 2.31 -2.57
C ARG A 17 -71.80 1.87 -1.28
N GLU A 18 -70.48 1.82 -1.32
CA GLU A 18 -69.63 1.31 -0.26
C GLU A 18 -68.68 2.41 0.26
N PRO A 19 -68.33 2.39 1.56
CA PRO A 19 -67.32 3.29 2.09
C PRO A 19 -65.94 2.96 1.51
N VAL A 20 -65.15 4.00 1.22
CA VAL A 20 -63.75 3.82 0.82
C VAL A 20 -62.95 3.26 2.01
N PRO A 21 -62.13 2.20 1.83
CA PRO A 21 -61.31 1.67 2.91
C PRO A 21 -60.23 2.68 3.34
N ALA A 22 -59.79 2.61 4.60
CA ALA A 22 -58.78 3.52 5.11
C ALA A 22 -57.36 3.25 4.56
N ARG A 23 -57.12 2.04 4.03
CA ARG A 23 -55.82 1.59 3.54
C ARG A 23 -55.98 0.85 2.20
N VAL A 24 -54.97 0.99 1.34
CA VAL A 24 -54.82 0.23 0.09
C VAL A 24 -53.40 -0.34 0.07
N ALA A 25 -53.24 -1.63 -0.23
CA ALA A 25 -51.94 -2.34 -0.18
C ALA A 25 -51.15 -2.08 1.14
N GLY A 26 -51.87 -2.01 2.27
CA GLY A 26 -51.31 -1.75 3.60
C GLY A 26 -50.93 -0.28 3.89
N LEU A 27 -50.91 0.59 2.88
CA LEU A 27 -50.63 2.02 3.04
C LEU A 27 -51.90 2.80 3.37
N PRO A 28 -51.91 3.67 4.39
CA PRO A 28 -52.99 4.62 4.61
C PRO A 28 -53.16 5.56 3.41
N LEU A 29 -54.40 5.81 3.00
CA LEU A 29 -54.66 6.76 1.90
C LEU A 29 -54.18 8.19 2.22
N GLY A 30 -54.01 8.53 3.50
CA GLY A 30 -53.42 9.81 3.94
C GLY A 30 -51.91 9.92 3.71
N ASP A 31 -51.22 8.80 3.49
CA ASP A 31 -49.75 8.74 3.40
C ASP A 31 -49.26 8.58 1.94
N LEU A 32 -50.14 8.68 0.95
CA LEU A 32 -49.79 8.49 -0.48
C LEU A 32 -48.70 9.46 -0.96
N ALA A 33 -48.70 10.70 -0.46
CA ALA A 33 -47.68 11.70 -0.76
C ALA A 33 -46.27 11.25 -0.36
N THR A 34 -46.12 10.36 0.64
CA THR A 34 -44.82 9.81 1.03
C THR A 34 -44.19 8.92 -0.04
N LEU A 35 -44.99 8.44 -1.00
CA LEU A 35 -44.54 7.70 -2.18
C LEU A 35 -44.56 8.56 -3.45
N GLY A 36 -44.87 9.86 -3.35
CA GLY A 36 -45.02 10.75 -4.50
C GLY A 36 -46.26 10.44 -5.35
N ILE A 37 -47.30 9.85 -4.75
CA ILE A 37 -48.55 9.54 -5.43
C ILE A 37 -49.56 10.65 -5.11
N ASP A 38 -49.63 11.66 -5.98
CA ASP A 38 -50.46 12.85 -5.75
C ASP A 38 -51.65 12.95 -6.73
N ASP A 39 -51.76 12.00 -7.65
CA ASP A 39 -52.68 12.04 -8.78
C ASP A 39 -53.37 10.69 -9.09
N GLY A 40 -54.38 10.76 -9.96
CA GLY A 40 -55.14 9.61 -10.46
C GLY A 40 -56.04 8.94 -9.42
N VAL A 41 -56.34 7.66 -9.65
CA VAL A 41 -57.33 6.88 -8.90
C VAL A 41 -57.04 6.79 -7.40
N CYS A 42 -55.76 6.78 -7.00
CA CYS A 42 -55.39 6.83 -5.58
C CYS A 42 -55.77 8.15 -4.91
N ALA A 43 -55.55 9.28 -5.59
CA ALA A 43 -55.92 10.60 -5.10
C ALA A 43 -57.45 10.76 -5.03
N GLU A 44 -58.18 10.22 -6.00
CA GLU A 44 -59.66 10.19 -5.99
C GLU A 44 -60.21 9.39 -4.80
N LEU A 45 -59.61 8.23 -4.49
CA LEU A 45 -59.96 7.43 -3.31
C LEU A 45 -59.62 8.16 -2.01
N ALA A 46 -58.45 8.79 -1.92
CA ALA A 46 -58.05 9.57 -0.75
C ALA A 46 -59.01 10.73 -0.50
N GLU A 47 -59.42 11.45 -1.55
CA GLU A 47 -60.37 12.55 -1.43
C GLU A 47 -61.76 12.07 -1.04
N ALA A 48 -62.26 11.01 -1.68
CA ALA A 48 -63.53 10.40 -1.31
C ALA A 48 -63.54 9.93 0.15
N ARG A 49 -62.41 9.43 0.66
CA ARG A 49 -62.24 9.06 2.07
C ARG A 49 -62.22 10.28 3.00
N ARG A 50 -61.50 11.35 2.65
CA ARG A 50 -61.46 12.60 3.43
C ARG A 50 -62.84 13.23 3.59
N GLN A 51 -63.67 13.14 2.56
CA GLN A 51 -65.04 13.67 2.54
C GLN A 51 -66.09 12.70 3.11
N ASP A 52 -65.69 11.54 3.64
CA ASP A 52 -66.57 10.44 4.07
C ASP A 52 -67.64 10.05 3.01
N ARG A 53 -67.27 10.16 1.73
CA ARG A 53 -68.16 9.94 0.58
C ARG A 53 -68.20 8.45 0.22
N ARG A 54 -69.42 7.91 0.07
CA ARG A 54 -69.62 6.54 -0.43
C ARG A 54 -69.54 6.49 -1.96
N VAL A 55 -68.85 5.50 -2.49
CA VAL A 55 -68.58 5.32 -3.94
C VAL A 55 -69.22 4.03 -4.46
N SER A 56 -69.34 3.88 -5.78
CA SER A 56 -69.86 2.64 -6.37
C SER A 56 -68.97 1.44 -5.99
N GLY A 57 -69.56 0.40 -5.41
CA GLY A 57 -68.85 -0.80 -4.96
C GLY A 57 -68.26 -1.60 -6.11
N ARG A 58 -68.87 -1.56 -7.30
CA ARG A 58 -68.33 -2.17 -8.51
C ARG A 58 -67.03 -1.47 -8.94
N TRP A 59 -67.10 -0.15 -9.14
CA TRP A 59 -65.92 0.65 -9.48
C TRP A 59 -64.83 0.55 -8.41
N LEU A 60 -65.21 0.58 -7.13
CA LEU A 60 -64.28 0.47 -6.02
C LEU A 60 -63.49 -0.86 -6.06
N ARG A 61 -64.18 -1.99 -6.23
CA ARG A 61 -63.55 -3.32 -6.20
C ARG A 61 -62.86 -3.71 -7.51
N GLU A 62 -63.47 -3.43 -8.65
CA GLU A 62 -62.99 -3.89 -9.96
C GLU A 62 -61.89 -2.96 -10.52
N ASP A 63 -62.02 -1.65 -10.31
CA ASP A 63 -61.15 -0.67 -10.96
C ASP A 63 -60.24 0.04 -9.94
N ALA A 64 -60.85 0.65 -8.92
CA ALA A 64 -60.17 1.65 -8.12
C ALA A 64 -59.12 1.06 -7.16
N LEU A 65 -59.49 0.04 -6.40
CA LEU A 65 -58.58 -0.63 -5.46
C LEU A 65 -57.42 -1.35 -6.18
N PRO A 66 -57.65 -2.13 -7.25
CA PRO A 66 -56.55 -2.77 -7.98
C PRO A 66 -55.62 -1.76 -8.65
N ALA A 67 -56.17 -0.69 -9.27
CA ALA A 67 -55.34 0.34 -9.90
C ALA A 67 -54.49 1.09 -8.88
N CYS A 68 -55.07 1.45 -7.73
CA CYS A 68 -54.33 2.13 -6.70
C CYS A 68 -53.28 1.23 -6.03
N ALA A 69 -53.61 -0.04 -5.76
CA ALA A 69 -52.66 -1.02 -5.24
C ALA A 69 -51.44 -1.20 -6.16
N ARG A 70 -51.64 -1.31 -7.49
CA ARG A 70 -50.54 -1.39 -8.46
C ARG A 70 -49.65 -0.15 -8.43
N ARG A 71 -50.24 1.05 -8.30
CA ARG A 71 -49.46 2.30 -8.25
C ARG A 71 -48.64 2.41 -6.96
N ILE A 72 -49.19 1.97 -5.83
CA ILE A 72 -48.47 1.91 -4.55
C ILE A 72 -47.28 0.94 -4.63
N GLU A 73 -47.47 -0.26 -5.18
CA GLU A 73 -46.38 -1.24 -5.31
C GLU A 73 -45.30 -0.77 -6.28
N ALA A 74 -45.66 -0.20 -7.43
CA ALA A 74 -44.70 0.36 -8.37
C ALA A 74 -43.86 1.49 -7.75
N ALA A 75 -44.48 2.39 -6.97
CA ALA A 75 -43.76 3.45 -6.28
C ALA A 75 -42.84 2.92 -5.16
N ARG A 76 -43.26 1.85 -4.46
CA ARG A 76 -42.41 1.16 -3.47
C ARG A 76 -41.20 0.50 -4.12
N GLU A 77 -41.39 -0.16 -5.25
CA GLU A 77 -40.32 -0.83 -5.99
C GLU A 77 -39.31 0.19 -6.52
N ALA A 78 -39.78 1.27 -7.16
CA ALA A 78 -38.93 2.37 -7.62
C ALA A 78 -38.07 2.95 -6.47
N ARG A 79 -38.69 3.25 -5.32
CA ARG A 79 -37.94 3.74 -4.15
C ARG A 79 -36.90 2.75 -3.62
N ARG A 80 -37.20 1.44 -3.64
CA ARG A 80 -36.22 0.42 -3.22
C ARG A 80 -35.03 0.41 -4.16
N TYR A 81 -35.29 0.48 -5.45
CA TYR A 81 -34.25 0.54 -6.47
C TYR A 81 -33.37 1.78 -6.31
N ASP A 82 -33.97 2.96 -6.14
CA ASP A 82 -33.23 4.22 -5.93
C ASP A 82 -32.36 4.16 -4.67
N GLN A 83 -32.90 3.63 -3.56
CA GLN A 83 -32.14 3.45 -2.32
C GLN A 83 -30.98 2.46 -2.48
N GLU A 84 -31.15 1.42 -3.28
CA GLU A 84 -30.08 0.47 -3.57
C GLU A 84 -28.98 1.10 -4.42
N LEU A 85 -29.37 1.91 -5.42
CA LEU A 85 -28.44 2.66 -6.26
C LEU A 85 -27.65 3.67 -5.43
N ASP A 86 -28.31 4.45 -4.59
CA ASP A 86 -27.66 5.42 -3.69
C ASP A 86 -26.63 4.74 -2.78
N ARG A 87 -26.97 3.56 -2.23
CA ARG A 87 -26.03 2.77 -1.40
C ARG A 87 -24.85 2.23 -2.19
N LEU A 88 -25.01 1.93 -3.48
CA LEU A 88 -23.90 1.49 -4.33
C LEU A 88 -22.98 2.66 -4.66
N VAL A 89 -23.55 3.82 -5.00
CA VAL A 89 -22.80 5.05 -5.28
C VAL A 89 -22.01 5.50 -4.06
N GLU A 90 -22.63 5.56 -2.88
CA GLU A 90 -21.97 5.95 -1.64
C GLU A 90 -20.80 5.00 -1.30
N ARG A 91 -20.97 3.69 -1.48
CA ARG A 91 -19.89 2.72 -1.27
C ARG A 91 -18.73 2.93 -2.24
N ALA A 92 -19.02 3.17 -3.53
CA ALA A 92 -18.00 3.42 -4.53
C ALA A 92 -17.22 4.71 -4.22
N TRP A 93 -17.93 5.77 -3.84
CA TRP A 93 -17.33 7.05 -3.46
C TRP A 93 -16.41 6.94 -2.24
N GLN A 94 -16.85 6.21 -1.20
CA GLN A 94 -16.02 5.97 -0.01
C GLN A 94 -14.75 5.16 -0.33
N ALA A 95 -14.86 4.17 -1.21
CA ALA A 95 -13.72 3.37 -1.65
C ALA A 95 -12.71 4.23 -2.44
N GLU A 96 -13.18 5.11 -3.32
CA GLU A 96 -12.33 6.03 -4.08
C GLU A 96 -11.57 6.99 -3.14
N GLN A 97 -12.25 7.58 -2.16
CA GLN A 97 -11.61 8.44 -1.17
C GLN A 97 -10.61 7.70 -0.28
N ALA A 98 -10.84 6.43 0.04
CA ALA A 98 -9.87 5.62 0.78
C ALA A 98 -8.61 5.39 -0.08
N ALA A 99 -8.78 5.00 -1.34
CA ALA A 99 -7.68 4.79 -2.27
C ALA A 99 -6.86 6.06 -2.51
N GLU A 100 -7.51 7.22 -2.61
CA GLU A 100 -6.81 8.50 -2.77
C GLU A 100 -5.96 8.85 -1.54
N ARG A 101 -6.50 8.63 -0.33
CA ARG A 101 -5.77 8.83 0.93
C ARG A 101 -4.56 7.91 1.04
N GLU A 102 -4.69 6.65 0.63
CA GLU A 102 -3.57 5.70 0.59
C GLU A 102 -2.50 6.13 -0.41
N ARG A 103 -2.87 6.53 -1.63
CA ARG A 103 -1.93 7.06 -2.63
C ARG A 103 -1.24 8.34 -2.14
N ALA A 104 -1.93 9.19 -1.39
CA ALA A 104 -1.34 10.38 -0.78
C ALA A 104 -0.30 10.01 0.29
N ARG A 105 -0.60 9.02 1.15
CA ARG A 105 0.35 8.49 2.14
C ARG A 105 1.59 7.89 1.48
N GLN A 106 1.41 7.05 0.46
CA GLN A 106 2.53 6.47 -0.29
C GLN A 106 3.41 7.54 -0.93
N ARG A 107 2.81 8.58 -1.55
CA ARG A 107 3.57 9.71 -2.11
C ARG A 107 4.34 10.50 -1.05
N ALA A 108 3.72 10.73 0.12
CA ALA A 108 4.39 11.40 1.23
C ALA A 108 5.56 10.56 1.78
N GLU A 109 5.38 9.25 1.92
CA GLU A 109 6.43 8.33 2.34
C GLU A 109 7.58 8.27 1.34
N GLN A 110 7.29 8.12 0.04
CA GLN A 110 8.31 8.17 -1.01
C GLN A 110 9.09 9.49 -0.99
N ARG A 111 8.41 10.62 -0.76
CA ARG A 111 9.08 11.92 -0.64
C ARG A 111 10.01 11.96 0.58
N ARG A 112 9.56 11.48 1.74
CA ARG A 112 10.40 11.41 2.95
C ARG A 112 11.62 10.51 2.76
N VAL A 113 11.44 9.36 2.12
CA VAL A 113 12.55 8.44 1.80
C VAL A 113 13.53 9.12 0.85
N ARG A 114 13.04 9.78 -0.20
CA ARG A 114 13.89 10.51 -1.14
C ARG A 114 14.66 11.64 -0.46
N GLU A 115 14.00 12.46 0.35
CA GLU A 115 14.63 13.53 1.13
C GLU A 115 15.68 12.97 2.11
N ALA A 116 15.39 11.85 2.76
CA ALA A 116 16.34 11.17 3.65
C ALA A 116 17.56 10.63 2.88
N MET A 117 17.36 10.05 1.70
CA MET A 117 18.46 9.61 0.83
C MET A 117 19.30 10.78 0.33
N GLU A 118 18.67 11.89 -0.08
CA GLU A 118 19.37 13.12 -0.49
C GLU A 118 20.13 13.77 0.69
N ALA A 119 19.60 13.71 1.91
CA ALA A 119 20.28 14.16 3.12
C ALA A 119 21.48 13.26 3.46
N ALA A 120 21.29 11.94 3.44
CA ALA A 120 22.36 10.97 3.65
C ALA A 120 23.48 11.12 2.61
N ARG A 121 23.13 11.34 1.35
CA ARG A 121 24.08 11.61 0.27
C ARG A 121 24.87 12.90 0.53
N ARG A 122 24.22 13.99 0.93
CA ARG A 122 24.91 15.26 1.24
C ARG A 122 25.82 15.13 2.46
N ASP A 123 25.40 14.40 3.49
CA ASP A 123 26.24 14.13 4.66
C ASP A 123 27.45 13.26 4.28
N ALA A 124 27.26 12.25 3.43
CA ALA A 124 28.36 11.46 2.88
C ALA A 124 29.32 12.31 2.04
N GLU A 125 28.82 13.17 1.15
CA GLU A 125 29.63 14.11 0.34
C GLU A 125 30.40 15.11 1.23
N ALA A 126 29.80 15.61 2.31
CA ALA A 126 30.47 16.51 3.26
C ALA A 126 31.59 15.79 4.03
N ARG A 127 31.38 14.52 4.41
CA ARG A 127 32.41 13.66 5.01
C ARG A 127 33.52 13.33 4.02
N GLN A 128 33.20 13.14 2.74
CA GLN A 128 34.20 12.98 1.67
C GLN A 128 35.07 14.23 1.52
N GLU A 129 34.47 15.42 1.56
CA GLU A 129 35.22 16.68 1.45
C GLU A 129 36.12 16.91 2.68
N ALA A 130 35.68 16.50 3.87
CA ALA A 130 36.54 16.45 5.06
C ALA A 130 37.71 15.44 4.91
N ASN A 131 37.51 14.36 4.17
CA ASN A 131 38.49 13.31 3.90
C ASN A 131 39.32 13.51 2.61
N ARG A 132 39.10 14.59 1.85
CA ARG A 132 39.77 14.88 0.56
C ARG A 132 41.24 15.28 0.66
N LYS A 133 41.79 15.47 1.86
CA LYS A 133 43.24 15.67 2.03
C LYS A 133 43.94 14.38 1.59
N GLU A 134 44.85 14.48 0.63
CA GLU A 134 45.57 13.37 0.01
C GLU A 134 46.21 12.42 1.05
N ASP A 135 46.68 12.98 2.16
CA ASP A 135 47.19 12.26 3.33
C ASP A 135 46.20 11.25 3.93
N ASN A 136 44.90 11.57 3.96
CA ASN A 136 43.87 10.69 4.52
C ASN A 136 43.57 9.52 3.58
N ARG A 137 43.69 9.72 2.25
CA ARG A 137 43.50 8.64 1.27
C ARG A 137 44.66 7.64 1.31
N SER A 138 45.89 8.12 1.43
CA SER A 138 47.07 7.26 1.61
C SER A 138 46.98 6.46 2.91
N ARG A 139 46.64 7.12 4.02
CA ARG A 139 46.42 6.45 5.32
C ARG A 139 45.28 5.43 5.29
N LEU A 140 44.21 5.71 4.54
CA LEU A 140 43.11 4.74 4.38
C LEU A 140 43.57 3.51 3.59
N ARG A 141 44.34 3.69 2.51
CA ARG A 141 44.91 2.56 1.76
C ARG A 141 45.86 1.73 2.63
N GLU A 142 46.72 2.37 3.41
CA GLU A 142 47.60 1.69 4.37
C GLU A 142 46.78 0.88 5.38
N ARG A 143 45.76 1.48 5.99
CA ARG A 143 44.87 0.79 6.95
C ARG A 143 44.10 -0.38 6.33
N LEU A 144 43.73 -0.30 5.05
CA LEU A 144 43.07 -1.40 4.35
C LEU A 144 44.03 -2.53 4.04
N ALA A 145 45.28 -2.20 3.65
CA ALA A 145 46.32 -3.19 3.41
C ALA A 145 46.74 -3.91 4.71
N ASP A 146 46.67 -3.21 5.84
CA ASP A 146 46.99 -3.74 7.17
C ASP A 146 45.81 -4.44 7.86
N ALA A 147 44.65 -4.57 7.19
CA ALA A 147 43.47 -5.18 7.78
C ALA A 147 43.74 -6.66 8.13
N HIS A 148 43.45 -7.05 9.37
CA HIS A 148 43.75 -8.36 9.92
C HIS A 148 43.03 -9.49 9.15
N ILE A 149 41.81 -9.25 8.67
CA ILE A 149 41.03 -10.21 7.89
C ILE A 149 41.77 -10.68 6.63
N LEU A 150 42.64 -9.86 6.05
CA LEU A 150 43.46 -10.25 4.90
C LEU A 150 44.44 -11.36 5.24
N SER A 151 45.03 -11.32 6.44
CA SER A 151 45.91 -12.38 6.94
C SER A 151 45.15 -13.68 7.23
N ILE A 152 43.92 -13.58 7.75
CA ILE A 152 43.06 -14.74 8.00
C ILE A 152 42.64 -15.40 6.69
N LEU A 153 42.38 -14.59 5.66
CA LEU A 153 41.93 -15.05 4.33
C LEU A 153 43.06 -15.18 3.31
N GLU A 154 44.32 -15.34 3.75
CA GLU A 154 45.48 -15.46 2.86
C GLU A 154 45.26 -16.54 1.78
N ASN A 155 44.74 -17.70 2.20
CA ASN A 155 44.47 -18.87 1.36
C ASN A 155 43.11 -18.86 0.63
N VAL A 156 42.34 -17.77 0.73
CA VAL A 156 41.08 -17.59 -0.01
C VAL A 156 41.38 -16.78 -1.28
N PRO A 157 40.95 -17.25 -2.46
CA PRO A 157 41.16 -16.51 -3.71
C PRO A 157 40.41 -15.18 -3.65
N ASP A 158 41.11 -14.09 -3.98
CA ASP A 158 40.48 -12.78 -4.07
C ASP A 158 39.82 -12.62 -5.44
N GLN A 159 38.54 -12.95 -5.49
CA GLN A 159 37.71 -12.87 -6.68
C GLN A 159 36.69 -11.74 -6.58
N PRO A 160 36.13 -11.28 -7.70
CA PRO A 160 35.05 -10.30 -7.71
C PRO A 160 33.90 -10.74 -6.81
N LEU A 161 33.30 -9.78 -6.11
CA LEU A 161 32.11 -9.98 -5.30
C LEU A 161 30.87 -9.77 -6.16
N ALA A 162 29.84 -10.60 -6.02
CA ALA A 162 28.53 -10.40 -6.64
C ALA A 162 27.40 -10.41 -5.60
N PHE A 163 26.36 -9.62 -5.82
CA PHE A 163 25.15 -9.60 -4.97
C PHE A 163 24.00 -10.44 -5.58
N SER A 164 24.13 -10.75 -6.86
CA SER A 164 23.22 -11.51 -7.72
C SER A 164 24.06 -12.36 -8.69
N LEU A 165 23.53 -13.53 -9.08
CA LEU A 165 24.20 -14.43 -10.03
C LEU A 165 24.52 -13.71 -11.36
N GLY A 166 25.76 -13.86 -11.83
CA GLY A 166 26.20 -13.33 -13.11
C GLY A 166 26.41 -11.82 -13.18
N GLN A 167 26.39 -11.11 -12.04
CA GLN A 167 26.65 -9.67 -11.95
C GLN A 167 27.82 -9.40 -11.01
N PRO A 168 29.08 -9.64 -11.45
CA PRO A 168 30.25 -9.29 -10.66
C PRO A 168 30.31 -7.77 -10.46
N SER A 169 30.59 -7.37 -9.23
CA SER A 169 30.89 -5.98 -8.88
C SER A 169 32.36 -5.68 -9.15
N GLU A 170 32.70 -4.40 -9.26
CA GLU A 170 34.08 -3.94 -9.39
C GLU A 170 34.93 -4.22 -8.15
N ARG A 171 34.30 -4.59 -7.03
CA ARG A 171 34.95 -4.84 -5.74
C ARG A 171 35.20 -6.34 -5.55
N THR A 172 36.36 -6.66 -4.98
CA THR A 172 36.71 -8.04 -4.61
C THR A 172 36.22 -8.41 -3.21
N LEU A 173 36.14 -9.71 -2.92
CA LEU A 173 35.77 -10.22 -1.60
C LEU A 173 36.66 -9.65 -0.48
N LYS A 174 37.99 -9.70 -0.65
CA LYS A 174 38.93 -9.26 0.39
C LYS A 174 38.83 -7.76 0.63
N ASN A 175 38.67 -6.98 -0.43
CA ASN A 175 38.47 -5.52 -0.32
C ASN A 175 37.18 -5.18 0.43
N PHE A 176 36.08 -5.91 0.17
CA PHE A 176 34.84 -5.73 0.92
C PHE A 176 35.02 -6.01 2.42
N LEU A 177 35.66 -7.12 2.78
CA LEU A 177 35.85 -7.52 4.17
C LEU A 177 36.86 -6.63 4.91
N ALA A 178 37.97 -6.25 4.28
CA ALA A 178 38.94 -5.31 4.84
C ALA A 178 38.29 -3.94 5.13
N CYS A 179 37.39 -3.53 4.26
CA CYS A 179 36.62 -2.32 4.47
C CYS A 179 35.64 -2.39 5.64
N LEU A 180 34.98 -3.55 5.82
CA LEU A 180 34.17 -3.76 7.01
C LEU A 180 35.00 -3.69 8.28
N GLU A 181 36.23 -4.23 8.29
CA GLU A 181 37.14 -4.14 9.44
C GLU A 181 37.54 -2.70 9.77
N VAL A 182 38.01 -1.97 8.76
CA VAL A 182 38.47 -0.58 8.92
C VAL A 182 37.32 0.33 9.37
N GLY A 183 36.12 0.03 8.89
CA GLY A 183 34.91 0.77 9.22
C GLY A 183 34.28 0.45 10.55
N TYR A 184 34.34 -0.82 10.91
CA TYR A 184 33.76 -1.38 12.13
C TYR A 184 34.82 -2.26 12.79
N PRO A 185 35.75 -1.64 13.56
CA PRO A 185 36.74 -2.38 14.32
C PRO A 185 36.04 -3.45 15.17
N ASN A 186 36.61 -4.65 15.20
CA ASN A 186 36.02 -5.80 15.85
C ASN A 186 37.05 -6.52 16.71
N GLN A 187 36.60 -7.47 17.55
CA GLN A 187 37.46 -8.21 18.46
C GLN A 187 38.02 -9.51 17.85
N GLY A 188 37.93 -9.65 16.52
CA GLY A 188 38.41 -10.80 15.78
C GLY A 188 37.35 -11.41 14.87
N TYR A 189 37.74 -12.47 14.19
CA TYR A 189 36.93 -13.14 13.19
C TYR A 189 36.76 -14.62 13.47
N GLN A 190 35.56 -15.11 13.18
CA GLN A 190 35.30 -16.52 12.99
C GLN A 190 35.08 -16.79 11.50
N VAL A 191 35.91 -17.65 10.92
CA VAL A 191 35.82 -18.03 9.51
C VAL A 191 35.55 -19.53 9.42
N ASP A 192 34.46 -19.88 8.75
CA ASP A 192 34.13 -21.25 8.36
C ASP A 192 34.19 -21.35 6.84
N ARG A 193 34.92 -22.33 6.33
CA ARG A 193 35.09 -22.54 4.88
C ARG A 193 34.90 -24.00 4.55
N GLN A 194 33.99 -24.27 3.63
CA GLN A 194 33.68 -25.62 3.16
C GLN A 194 33.61 -25.62 1.62
N GLY A 195 34.76 -25.88 0.99
CA GLY A 195 34.87 -25.87 -0.48
C GLY A 195 34.57 -24.48 -1.05
N ASP A 196 33.42 -24.38 -1.72
CA ASP A 196 32.90 -23.17 -2.36
C ASP A 196 32.07 -22.30 -1.39
N ASP A 197 31.86 -22.75 -0.15
CA ASP A 197 31.17 -22.00 0.89
C ASP A 197 32.17 -21.27 1.79
N LEU A 198 31.92 -19.98 2.03
CA LEU A 198 32.68 -19.17 2.98
C LEU A 198 31.73 -18.37 3.86
N THR A 199 31.82 -18.58 5.17
CA THR A 199 31.14 -17.74 6.17
C THR A 199 32.18 -16.99 7.00
N VAL A 200 32.08 -15.66 7.01
CA VAL A 200 32.93 -14.77 7.80
C VAL A 200 32.05 -14.05 8.82
N THR A 201 32.36 -14.21 10.10
CA THR A 201 31.72 -13.48 11.20
C THR A 201 32.73 -12.57 11.87
N ALA A 202 32.54 -11.25 11.79
CA ALA A 202 33.26 -10.28 12.60
C ALA A 202 32.59 -10.21 13.98
N LEU A 203 33.35 -10.46 15.04
CA LEU A 203 32.84 -10.57 16.41
C LEU A 203 32.88 -9.21 17.11
N GLN A 204 31.76 -8.81 17.73
CA GLN A 204 31.67 -7.57 18.51
C GLN A 204 32.22 -6.36 17.74
N ALA A 205 31.69 -6.13 16.53
CA ALA A 205 32.04 -4.98 15.73
C ALA A 205 31.45 -3.71 16.36
N ASP A 206 32.29 -2.69 16.55
CA ASP A 206 31.92 -1.41 17.16
C ASP A 206 30.99 -0.64 16.20
N MET A 207 29.72 -0.55 16.58
CA MET A 207 28.69 0.19 15.85
C MET A 207 28.03 1.23 16.75
N LEU A 208 27.48 2.29 16.15
CA LEU A 208 26.78 3.38 16.83
C LEU A 208 25.64 2.95 17.78
N ARG A 209 25.16 1.70 17.68
CA ARG A 209 24.08 1.13 18.49
C ARG A 209 24.56 0.04 19.47
N GLY A 210 25.87 -0.11 19.64
CA GLY A 210 26.50 -1.13 20.50
C GLY A 210 27.26 -2.18 19.69
N ASP A 211 28.07 -2.98 20.39
CA ASP A 211 28.91 -4.02 19.81
C ASP A 211 28.04 -5.17 19.29
N VAL A 212 28.14 -5.47 17.99
CA VAL A 212 27.31 -6.48 17.34
C VAL A 212 28.11 -7.35 16.39
N ASP A 213 27.67 -8.59 16.21
CA ASP A 213 28.29 -9.48 15.23
C ASP A 213 27.81 -9.14 13.82
N ILE A 214 28.75 -9.10 12.87
CA ILE A 214 28.48 -8.97 11.44
C ILE A 214 28.82 -10.30 10.79
N ARG A 215 27.82 -10.99 10.23
CA ARG A 215 28.00 -12.26 9.54
C ARG A 215 27.73 -12.10 8.05
N ALA A 216 28.72 -12.43 7.24
CA ALA A 216 28.63 -12.46 5.79
C ALA A 216 28.88 -13.88 5.29
N HIS A 217 27.98 -14.38 4.47
CA HIS A 217 28.05 -15.72 3.90
C HIS A 217 28.12 -15.62 2.38
N PHE A 218 29.10 -16.31 1.80
CA PHE A 218 29.47 -16.26 0.41
C PHE A 218 29.52 -17.66 -0.19
N VAL A 219 29.15 -17.76 -1.47
CA VAL A 219 29.27 -18.97 -2.27
C VAL A 219 30.08 -18.66 -3.53
N ASN A 220 31.06 -19.51 -3.83
CA ASN A 220 31.87 -19.40 -5.03
C ASN A 220 31.09 -19.93 -6.25
N VAL A 221 30.91 -19.09 -7.26
CA VAL A 221 30.22 -19.46 -8.51
C VAL A 221 31.02 -18.91 -9.68
N TRP A 222 31.60 -19.80 -10.49
CA TRP A 222 32.30 -19.46 -11.75
C TRP A 222 33.30 -18.30 -11.59
N ASP A 223 34.22 -18.45 -10.65
CA ASP A 223 35.29 -17.47 -10.32
C ASP A 223 34.79 -16.15 -9.71
N THR A 224 33.61 -16.15 -9.09
CA THR A 224 33.02 -15.00 -8.40
C THR A 224 32.51 -15.42 -7.02
N TRP A 225 32.78 -14.61 -6.00
CA TRP A 225 32.15 -14.79 -4.68
C TRP A 225 30.78 -14.12 -4.67
N MET A 226 29.70 -14.90 -4.63
CA MET A 226 28.36 -14.37 -4.48
C MET A 226 28.02 -14.24 -2.98
N LEU A 227 27.67 -13.03 -2.53
CA LEU A 227 27.11 -12.82 -1.20
C LEU A 227 25.69 -13.40 -1.14
N GLU A 228 25.51 -14.47 -0.38
CA GLU A 228 24.22 -15.16 -0.25
C GLU A 228 23.41 -14.63 0.94
N SER A 229 24.06 -14.28 2.05
CA SER A 229 23.40 -13.59 3.16
C SER A 229 24.34 -12.63 3.87
N LEU A 230 23.76 -11.55 4.38
CA LEU A 230 24.45 -10.57 5.21
C LEU A 230 23.59 -10.24 6.42
N ARG A 231 24.12 -10.47 7.61
CA ARG A 231 23.44 -10.23 8.87
C ARG A 231 24.24 -9.27 9.74
N VAL A 232 23.54 -8.28 10.29
CA VAL A 232 24.07 -7.30 11.24
C VAL A 232 23.10 -7.22 12.40
N ALA A 233 23.51 -7.69 13.58
CA ALA A 233 22.63 -7.83 14.74
C ALA A 233 21.34 -8.65 14.40
N GLU A 234 20.18 -8.03 14.50
CA GLU A 234 18.87 -8.63 14.16
C GLU A 234 18.49 -8.44 12.68
N MET A 235 19.16 -7.57 11.93
CA MET A 235 18.86 -7.33 10.53
C MET A 235 19.51 -8.41 9.67
N THR A 236 18.71 -9.08 8.84
CA THR A 236 19.17 -10.11 7.90
C THR A 236 18.75 -9.72 6.48
N ALA A 237 19.68 -9.81 5.54
CA ALA A 237 19.46 -9.53 4.13
C ALA A 237 19.61 -10.80 3.30
N ASP A 238 18.48 -11.34 2.84
CA ASP A 238 18.41 -12.61 2.09
C ASP A 238 18.04 -12.41 0.61
N THR A 239 17.54 -11.24 0.23
CA THR A 239 17.24 -10.93 -1.18
C THR A 239 18.41 -10.17 -1.83
N PRO A 240 18.66 -10.31 -3.15
CA PRO A 240 19.73 -9.57 -3.83
C PRO A 240 19.67 -8.06 -3.60
N ARG A 241 18.47 -7.48 -3.59
CA ARG A 241 18.25 -6.05 -3.34
C ARG A 241 18.64 -5.66 -1.92
N ASP A 242 18.21 -6.43 -0.93
CA ASP A 242 18.49 -6.12 0.48
C ASP A 242 19.98 -6.31 0.79
N ARG A 243 20.61 -7.33 0.20
CA ARG A 243 22.07 -7.56 0.32
C ARG A 243 22.85 -6.40 -0.23
N PHE A 244 22.50 -5.93 -1.42
CA PHE A 244 23.12 -4.75 -2.01
C PHE A 244 22.91 -3.52 -1.14
N MET A 245 21.68 -3.23 -0.70
CA MET A 245 21.38 -2.05 0.11
C MET A 245 22.09 -2.08 1.47
N LEU A 246 22.10 -3.23 2.16
CA LEU A 246 22.77 -3.38 3.45
C LEU A 246 24.29 -3.27 3.31
N ALA A 247 24.87 -3.93 2.30
CA ALA A 247 26.29 -3.81 2.00
C ALA A 247 26.68 -2.35 1.68
N GLN A 248 25.89 -1.65 0.85
CA GLN A 248 26.14 -0.24 0.54
C GLN A 248 26.05 0.64 1.79
N ASN A 249 25.08 0.42 2.67
CA ASN A 249 24.94 1.19 3.91
C ASN A 249 26.12 0.99 4.87
N LEU A 250 26.63 -0.24 5.00
CA LEU A 250 27.83 -0.53 5.80
C LEU A 250 29.07 0.14 5.19
N MET A 251 29.15 0.16 3.86
CA MET A 251 30.29 0.72 3.15
C MET A 251 30.26 2.25 3.04
N ALA A 252 29.08 2.87 3.20
CA ALA A 252 28.84 4.30 2.99
C ALA A 252 29.61 5.23 3.94
N GLY A 253 30.14 4.72 5.06
CA GLY A 253 30.95 5.54 5.97
C GLY A 253 32.44 5.58 5.60
N PRO A 254 33.20 4.48 5.80
CA PRO A 254 34.66 4.49 5.79
C PRO A 254 35.26 4.15 4.43
N CYS A 255 34.47 3.55 3.54
CA CYS A 255 34.93 2.95 2.29
C CYS A 255 34.17 3.44 1.05
N TYR A 256 33.39 4.51 1.20
CA TYR A 256 32.59 5.08 0.13
C TYR A 256 33.48 5.79 -0.91
N GLY A 257 33.49 5.30 -2.15
CA GLY A 257 34.36 5.81 -3.24
C GLY A 257 35.74 5.14 -3.35
N ILE A 258 35.97 4.01 -2.67
CA ILE A 258 37.22 3.24 -2.79
C ILE A 258 37.42 2.65 -4.19
N ASP A 259 36.34 2.39 -4.92
CA ASP A 259 36.44 1.79 -6.25
C ASP A 259 37.19 2.74 -7.23
N GLU A 260 37.05 4.06 -7.08
CA GLU A 260 37.85 5.07 -7.81
C GLU A 260 39.32 5.18 -7.31
N LEU A 261 39.59 4.76 -6.07
CA LEU A 261 40.91 4.76 -5.44
C LEU A 261 41.76 3.56 -5.86
N LEU A 262 41.17 2.38 -5.96
CA LEU A 262 41.91 1.15 -6.28
C LEU A 262 42.26 1.08 -7.78
N TRP A 263 41.47 1.70 -8.65
CA TRP A 263 41.72 1.76 -10.09
C TRP A 263 42.95 2.61 -10.46
N ARG A 264 43.10 3.82 -9.89
CA ARG A 264 44.22 4.72 -10.20
C ARG A 264 45.60 4.24 -9.71
N GLY A 265 45.67 3.17 -8.92
CA GLY A 265 46.94 2.58 -8.49
C GLY A 265 47.56 1.62 -9.51
N ASN A 266 46.79 1.11 -10.47
CA ASN A 266 47.26 0.14 -11.45
C ASN A 266 47.69 0.75 -12.80
N ASP A 267 47.34 2.01 -13.08
CA ASP A 267 47.66 2.66 -14.37
C ASP A 267 49.00 3.41 -14.41
N ASP A 268 49.67 3.65 -13.27
CA ASP A 268 50.96 4.36 -13.24
C ASP A 268 52.18 3.43 -13.50
N GLY A 269 51.94 2.19 -13.94
CA GLY A 269 52.98 1.16 -14.08
C GLY A 269 53.47 0.82 -15.49
N ASP A 270 52.74 1.14 -16.56
CA ASP A 270 52.98 0.45 -17.85
C ASP A 270 53.07 1.33 -19.10
N HIS A 271 53.53 2.59 -18.97
CA HIS A 271 53.96 3.41 -20.11
C HIS A 271 55.37 3.98 -19.91
N ARG A 272 56.35 3.09 -19.86
CA ARG A 272 57.72 3.35 -20.34
C ARG A 272 58.22 2.14 -21.12
N GLY A 273 58.01 2.21 -22.44
CA GLY A 273 58.57 1.33 -23.47
C GLY A 273 58.28 1.91 -24.83
#